data_AF-A0A2E8UD33-F1
#
_entry.id   AF-A0A2E8UD33-F1
#
_cell.length_a   1.000
_cell.length_b   1.000
_cell.length_c   1.000
_cell.angle_alpha   90.00
_cell.angle_beta   90.00
_cell.angle_gamma   90.00
#
_symmetry.space_group_name_H-M   'P 1'
#
loop_
_entity.id
_entity.type
_entity.pdbx_description
1 polymer ?
#
loop_
_entity_poly.entity_id
_entity_poly.type
_entity_poly.pdbx_seq_one_letter_code
_entity_poly.pdbx_strand_id
1 'polypeptide(L)'
;MTDIDSTGNSDYDSGSTESKPNWRREMENRTKKAEQSEAEMAAKLAMYERRDTFRSAGLDPDDSRVKYFVKGYDGDMDPDAIREEAMAAGFLGADNTIPAQPSREPEWTDEMLAEARIQNAGEGGDPVVPPDFDDRIRATKSEDELKALMESQGFGWNASV
;
A
#
# COMPACT_ATOMS: atom_id res chain seq x y z
N MET A 1 61.44 -65.33 34.30
CA MET A 1 61.85 -65.10 32.90
C MET A 1 61.50 -66.37 32.13
N THR A 2 60.29 -66.46 31.58
CA THR A 2 59.86 -67.43 30.55
C THR A 2 58.55 -66.97 29.93
N ASP A 3 58.50 -67.10 28.62
CA ASP A 3 57.57 -66.62 27.61
C ASP A 3 56.19 -67.32 27.61
N ILE A 4 55.15 -66.59 27.15
CA ILE A 4 53.88 -67.07 26.56
C ILE A 4 53.33 -65.88 25.76
N ASP A 5 53.55 -65.84 24.46
CA ASP A 5 52.82 -66.48 23.36
C ASP A 5 51.60 -65.67 22.89
N SER A 6 51.63 -65.44 21.59
CA SER A 6 50.78 -64.60 20.77
C SER A 6 49.42 -65.27 20.54
N THR A 7 48.37 -64.71 21.10
CA THR A 7 47.00 -64.83 20.57
C THR A 7 46.56 -63.41 20.19
N GLY A 8 46.62 -63.01 18.92
CA GLY A 8 45.77 -63.62 17.90
C GLY A 8 44.32 -63.18 18.12
N ASN A 9 44.06 -61.88 18.22
CA ASN A 9 42.71 -61.34 17.99
C ASN A 9 42.64 -60.86 16.54
N SER A 10 42.77 -61.80 15.60
CA SER A 10 41.99 -61.68 14.37
C SER A 10 40.55 -61.75 14.83
N ASP A 11 39.75 -60.71 14.53
CA ASP A 11 38.53 -60.90 13.75
C ASP A 11 37.43 -59.85 13.98
N TYR A 12 37.01 -59.31 12.83
CA TYR A 12 35.73 -58.68 12.49
C TYR A 12 35.20 -57.56 13.40
N ASP A 13 35.32 -56.30 12.95
CA ASP A 13 34.08 -55.59 12.66
C ASP A 13 34.25 -54.70 11.43
N SER A 14 33.44 -55.07 10.45
CA SER A 14 33.31 -54.48 9.15
C SER A 14 32.88 -53.02 9.28
N GLY A 15 33.26 -52.20 8.31
CA GLY A 15 32.74 -50.83 8.21
C GLY A 15 31.21 -50.82 8.22
N SER A 16 30.64 -50.51 9.37
CA SER A 16 29.28 -50.01 9.51
C SER A 16 29.32 -48.94 10.58
N THR A 17 29.68 -47.71 10.19
CA THR A 17 29.39 -46.52 10.99
C THR A 17 27.88 -46.25 10.95
N GLU A 18 27.06 -47.23 11.29
CA GLU A 18 25.70 -46.98 11.75
C GLU A 18 25.84 -46.24 13.07
N SER A 19 25.94 -44.92 12.94
CA SER A 19 25.99 -43.98 14.05
C SER A 19 24.79 -44.30 14.94
N LYS A 20 25.06 -44.86 16.13
CA LYS A 20 24.05 -45.15 17.15
C LYS A 20 23.08 -43.96 17.21
N PRO A 21 21.76 -44.17 17.11
CA PRO A 21 20.80 -43.08 17.09
C PRO A 21 21.04 -42.20 18.32
N ASN A 22 21.33 -40.93 18.06
CA ASN A 22 21.69 -39.95 19.07
C ASN A 22 20.41 -39.53 19.83
N TRP A 23 19.85 -40.46 20.60
CA TRP A 23 18.59 -40.32 21.33
C TRP A 23 18.56 -39.06 22.19
N ARG A 24 19.72 -38.65 22.71
CA ARG A 24 19.89 -37.45 23.53
C ARG A 24 19.65 -36.16 22.72
N ARG A 25 20.18 -36.10 21.49
CA ARG A 25 19.95 -35.01 20.54
C ARG A 25 18.51 -35.02 20.02
N GLU A 26 17.92 -36.20 19.86
CA GLU A 26 16.51 -36.34 19.46
C GLU A 26 15.55 -35.89 20.56
N MET A 27 15.88 -36.14 21.84
CA MET A 27 15.14 -35.61 22.98
C MET A 27 15.26 -34.09 23.09
N GLU A 28 16.47 -33.53 22.95
CA GLU A 28 16.66 -32.06 22.91
C GLU A 28 15.94 -31.40 21.73
N ASN A 29 15.91 -32.04 20.57
CA ASN A 29 15.17 -31.53 19.42
C ASN A 29 13.66 -31.61 19.64
N ARG A 30 13.16 -32.63 20.34
CA ARG A 30 11.75 -32.75 20.70
C ARG A 30 11.32 -31.69 21.71
N THR A 31 12.12 -31.43 22.74
CA THR A 31 11.83 -30.34 23.70
C THR A 31 11.87 -28.99 23.02
N LYS A 32 12.89 -28.70 22.20
CA LYS A 32 12.94 -27.44 21.43
C LYS A 32 11.76 -27.27 20.49
N LYS A 33 11.33 -28.34 19.80
CA LYS A 33 10.14 -28.30 18.94
C LYS A 33 8.86 -28.09 19.74
N ALA A 34 8.74 -28.73 20.91
CA ALA A 34 7.61 -28.54 21.80
C ALA A 34 7.53 -27.08 22.28
N GLU A 35 8.63 -26.53 22.79
CA GLU A 35 8.74 -25.13 23.22
C GLU A 35 8.43 -24.16 22.07
N GLN A 36 8.97 -24.40 20.87
CA GLN A 36 8.67 -23.60 19.68
C GLN A 36 7.19 -23.67 19.33
N SER A 37 6.59 -24.86 19.35
CA SER A 37 5.17 -25.02 19.06
C SER A 37 4.28 -24.35 20.10
N GLU A 38 4.65 -24.39 21.37
CA GLU A 38 3.95 -23.69 22.45
C GLU A 38 4.06 -22.17 22.29
N ALA A 39 5.25 -21.66 21.98
CA ALA A 39 5.46 -20.23 21.70
C ALA A 39 4.66 -19.76 20.48
N GLU A 40 4.62 -20.54 19.41
CA GLU A 40 3.81 -20.25 18.23
C GLU A 40 2.32 -20.28 18.53
N MET A 41 1.84 -21.26 19.31
CA MET A 41 0.44 -21.34 19.70
C MET A 41 0.03 -20.19 20.62
N ALA A 42 0.88 -19.85 21.59
CA ALA A 42 0.67 -18.71 22.48
C ALA A 42 0.61 -17.39 21.69
N ALA A 43 1.53 -17.19 20.73
CA ALA A 43 1.52 -16.02 19.86
C ALA A 43 0.25 -15.94 19.00
N LYS A 44 -0.20 -17.08 18.45
CA LYS A 44 -1.46 -17.15 17.68
C LYS A 44 -2.66 -16.83 18.56
N LEU A 45 -2.74 -17.40 19.77
CA LEU A 45 -3.82 -17.11 20.72
C LEU A 45 -3.86 -15.63 21.07
N ALA A 46 -2.73 -15.02 21.42
CA ALA A 46 -2.65 -13.60 21.71
C ALA A 46 -3.10 -12.73 20.52
N MET A 47 -2.77 -13.12 19.29
CA MET A 47 -3.26 -12.43 18.09
C MET A 47 -4.76 -12.59 17.87
N TYR A 48 -5.31 -13.78 18.15
CA TYR A 48 -6.76 -14.02 18.06
C TYR A 48 -7.53 -13.26 19.13
N GLU A 49 -7.09 -13.31 20.39
CA GLU A 49 -7.67 -12.56 21.50
C GLU A 49 -7.68 -11.07 21.18
N ARG A 50 -6.55 -10.53 20.73
CA ARG A 50 -6.45 -9.14 20.29
C ARG A 50 -7.44 -8.84 19.17
N ARG A 51 -7.50 -9.67 18.12
CA ARG A 51 -8.45 -9.45 17.01
C ARG A 51 -9.91 -9.49 17.51
N ASP A 52 -10.20 -10.33 18.49
CA ASP A 52 -11.54 -10.47 19.06
C ASP A 52 -11.93 -9.29 19.96
N THR A 53 -10.98 -8.74 20.74
CA THR A 53 -11.23 -7.53 21.54
C THR A 53 -11.49 -6.31 20.66
N PHE A 54 -10.71 -6.10 19.60
CA PHE A 54 -10.95 -5.02 18.63
C PHE A 54 -12.29 -5.19 17.90
N ARG A 55 -12.64 -6.42 17.51
CA ARG A 55 -13.96 -6.70 16.92
C ARG A 55 -15.10 -6.43 17.91
N SER A 56 -14.93 -6.81 19.17
CA SER A 56 -15.90 -6.58 20.25
C SER A 56 -16.07 -5.08 20.57
N ALA A 57 -15.04 -4.27 20.34
CA ALA A 57 -15.11 -2.82 20.40
C ALA A 57 -15.87 -2.19 19.20
N GLY A 58 -16.27 -2.99 18.21
CA GLY A 58 -17.04 -2.54 17.04
C GLY A 58 -16.18 -2.11 15.84
N LEU A 59 -14.88 -2.38 15.88
CA LEU A 59 -13.96 -2.12 14.77
C LEU A 59 -13.94 -3.32 13.82
N ASP A 60 -13.91 -3.07 12.51
CA ASP A 60 -13.68 -4.14 11.53
C ASP A 60 -12.17 -4.36 11.31
N PRO A 61 -11.57 -5.46 11.82
CA PRO A 61 -10.14 -5.72 11.66
C PRO A 61 -9.74 -6.01 10.21
N ASP A 62 -10.69 -6.19 9.29
CA ASP A 62 -10.41 -6.41 7.88
C ASP A 62 -10.27 -5.07 7.10
N ASP A 63 -10.72 -3.94 7.66
CA ASP A 63 -10.48 -2.60 7.10
C ASP A 63 -9.00 -2.22 7.19
N SER A 64 -8.46 -1.71 6.08
CA SER A 64 -7.11 -1.13 5.96
C SER A 64 -6.78 -0.09 7.04
N ARG A 65 -7.70 0.82 7.38
CA ARG A 65 -7.44 1.88 8.37
C ARG A 65 -7.37 1.30 9.79
N VAL A 66 -8.29 0.38 10.09
CA VAL A 66 -8.33 -0.33 11.37
C VAL A 66 -7.09 -1.22 11.53
N LYS A 67 -6.59 -1.86 10.48
CA LYS A 67 -5.32 -2.62 10.53
C LYS A 67 -4.14 -1.78 11.01
N TYR A 68 -4.04 -0.52 10.55
CA TYR A 68 -3.02 0.40 11.03
C TYR A 68 -3.26 0.83 12.48
N PHE A 69 -4.51 1.08 12.86
CA PHE A 69 -4.89 1.36 14.24
C PHE A 69 -4.48 0.22 15.19
N VAL A 70 -4.88 -1.02 14.89
CA VAL A 70 -4.52 -2.22 15.67
C VAL A 70 -3.00 -2.42 15.79
N LYS A 71 -2.23 -2.02 14.77
CA LYS A 71 -0.76 -2.10 14.79
C LYS A 71 -0.13 -0.99 15.64
N GLY A 72 -0.72 0.19 15.66
CA GLY A 72 -0.24 1.36 16.41
C GLY A 72 -0.80 1.47 17.84
N TYR A 73 -1.82 0.68 18.17
CA TYR A 73 -2.47 0.71 19.48
C TYR A 73 -1.58 0.04 20.54
N ASP A 74 -1.13 0.86 21.49
CA ASP A 74 -0.32 0.46 22.64
C ASP A 74 -1.09 0.64 23.97
N GLY A 75 -2.40 0.90 23.89
CA GLY A 75 -3.29 1.06 25.04
C GLY A 75 -3.75 -0.26 25.65
N ASP A 76 -4.64 -0.17 26.63
CA ASP A 76 -5.19 -1.33 27.32
C ASP A 76 -6.03 -2.20 26.37
N MET A 77 -5.84 -3.52 26.42
CA MET A 77 -6.61 -4.50 25.62
C MET A 77 -8.03 -4.72 26.18
N ASP A 78 -8.67 -3.64 26.62
CA ASP A 78 -10.05 -3.63 27.10
C ASP A 78 -10.98 -3.12 25.98
N PRO A 79 -12.08 -3.82 25.68
CA PRO A 79 -12.98 -3.41 24.59
C PRO A 79 -13.57 -2.00 24.78
N ASP A 80 -13.72 -1.52 26.02
CA ASP A 80 -14.23 -0.18 26.29
C ASP A 80 -13.15 0.89 26.04
N ALA A 81 -11.92 0.65 26.50
CA ALA A 81 -10.78 1.54 26.24
C ALA A 81 -10.45 1.64 24.73
N ILE A 82 -10.49 0.50 24.02
CA ILE A 82 -10.31 0.46 22.57
C ILE A 82 -11.40 1.26 21.86
N ARG A 83 -12.66 1.17 22.32
CA ARG A 83 -13.76 1.91 21.72
C ARG A 83 -13.60 3.41 21.92
N GLU A 84 -13.20 3.85 23.11
CA GLU A 84 -12.93 5.26 23.40
C GLU A 84 -11.81 5.82 22.52
N GLU A 85 -10.69 5.11 22.41
CA GLU A 85 -9.59 5.52 21.54
C GLU A 85 -9.99 5.50 20.06
N ALA A 86 -10.75 4.50 19.64
CA ALA A 86 -11.28 4.41 18.28
C ALA A 86 -12.26 5.53 17.96
N MET A 87 -13.09 5.94 18.92
CA MET A 87 -13.95 7.12 18.80
C MET A 87 -13.12 8.40 18.71
N ALA A 88 -12.10 8.55 19.56
CA ALA A 88 -11.19 9.70 19.55
C ALA A 88 -10.41 9.82 18.23
N ALA A 89 -10.02 8.69 17.65
CA ALA A 89 -9.34 8.63 16.35
C ALA A 89 -10.30 8.69 15.14
N GLY A 90 -11.61 8.78 15.37
CA GLY A 90 -12.62 8.95 14.32
C GLY A 90 -12.97 7.69 13.54
N PHE A 91 -12.67 6.50 14.09
CA PHE A 91 -13.07 5.22 13.49
C PHE A 91 -14.53 4.85 13.76
N LEU A 92 -15.03 5.18 14.96
CA LEU A 92 -16.43 4.94 15.36
C LEU A 92 -17.13 6.28 15.60
N GLY A 93 -17.96 6.71 14.65
CA GLY A 93 -18.74 7.95 14.72
C GLY A 93 -19.50 8.21 13.41
N ALA A 94 -20.65 8.88 13.50
CA ALA A 94 -21.49 9.26 12.35
C ALA A 94 -20.79 10.25 11.39
N ASP A 95 -19.70 10.85 11.84
CA ASP A 95 -18.79 11.64 11.02
C ASP A 95 -17.61 10.76 10.60
N ASN A 96 -17.80 9.95 9.55
CA ASN A 96 -16.72 9.45 8.70
C ASN A 96 -16.03 10.61 7.94
N THR A 97 -15.99 11.80 8.53
CA THR A 97 -15.08 12.85 8.12
C THR A 97 -13.73 12.41 8.63
N ILE A 98 -12.84 12.10 7.67
CA ILE A 98 -11.39 12.08 7.87
C ILE A 98 -11.07 13.10 8.97
N PRO A 99 -10.37 12.74 10.07
CA PRO A 99 -9.99 13.73 11.06
C PRO A 99 -9.32 14.84 10.26
N ALA A 100 -9.93 16.02 10.27
CA ALA A 100 -9.29 17.19 9.72
C ALA A 100 -7.92 17.18 10.40
N GLN A 101 -6.87 16.94 9.62
CA GLN A 101 -5.53 17.26 10.08
C GLN A 101 -5.67 18.61 10.79
N PRO A 102 -5.06 18.83 11.98
CA PRO A 102 -4.99 20.20 12.46
C PRO A 102 -4.48 20.98 11.26
N SER A 103 -5.32 21.90 10.76
CA SER A 103 -5.04 22.64 9.55
C SER A 103 -3.76 23.37 9.86
N ARG A 104 -2.63 22.72 9.55
CA ARG A 104 -1.36 23.37 9.39
C ARG A 104 -1.63 24.08 8.10
N GLU A 105 -2.25 25.26 8.23
CA GLU A 105 -2.30 26.22 7.16
C GLU A 105 -0.90 26.15 6.57
N PRO A 106 -0.76 25.84 5.27
CA PRO A 106 0.54 25.96 4.67
C PRO A 106 0.92 27.40 4.97
N GLU A 107 1.96 27.60 5.78
CA GLU A 107 2.51 28.93 5.94
C GLU A 107 3.17 29.18 4.59
N TRP A 108 2.36 29.69 3.65
CA TRP A 108 2.82 30.00 2.31
C TRP A 108 3.88 31.08 2.50
N THR A 109 5.15 30.68 2.41
CA THR A 109 6.23 31.65 2.47
C THR A 109 6.07 32.58 1.27
N ASP A 110 6.49 33.84 1.43
CA ASP A 110 6.37 34.84 0.37
C ASP A 110 7.07 34.37 -0.93
N GLU A 111 8.12 33.54 -0.81
CA GLU A 111 8.76 32.88 -1.94
C GLU A 111 7.82 31.93 -2.71
N MET A 112 7.04 31.07 -2.03
CA MET A 112 6.13 30.13 -2.70
C MET A 112 5.01 30.87 -3.45
N LEU A 113 4.51 31.97 -2.87
CA LEU A 113 3.53 32.86 -3.53
C LEU A 113 4.12 33.60 -4.74
N ALA A 114 5.43 33.90 -4.72
CA ALA A 114 6.11 34.45 -5.87
C ALA A 114 6.25 33.41 -7.00
N GLU A 115 6.64 32.18 -6.67
CA GLU A 115 6.78 31.09 -7.65
C GLU A 115 5.45 30.72 -8.33
N ALA A 116 4.35 30.65 -7.56
CA ALA A 116 3.01 30.38 -8.11
C ALA A 116 2.56 31.44 -9.12
N ARG A 117 2.93 32.71 -8.89
CA ARG A 117 2.63 33.80 -9.83
C ARG A 117 3.43 33.68 -11.13
N ILE A 118 4.68 33.24 -11.06
CA ILE A 118 5.52 33.02 -12.25
C ILE A 118 4.99 31.85 -13.08
N GLN A 119 4.59 30.75 -12.43
CA GLN A 119 4.01 29.60 -13.13
C GLN A 119 2.72 29.96 -13.86
N ASN A 120 1.79 30.64 -13.19
CA ASN A 120 0.52 31.02 -13.80
C ASN A 120 0.70 32.02 -14.97
N ALA A 121 1.70 32.90 -14.89
CA ALA A 121 2.01 33.83 -15.98
C ALA A 121 2.66 33.12 -17.21
N GLY A 122 3.29 31.96 -17.01
CA GLY A 122 3.91 31.17 -18.08
C GLY A 122 2.92 30.31 -18.86
N GLU A 123 1.73 30.02 -18.32
CA GLU A 123 0.74 29.11 -18.91
C GLU A 123 -0.27 29.82 -19.84
N GLY A 124 -0.28 31.16 -19.87
CA GLY A 124 -1.22 31.97 -20.66
C GLY A 124 -0.90 32.13 -22.16
N GLY A 125 -0.03 31.28 -22.72
CA GLY A 125 0.18 31.22 -24.17
C GLY A 125 -0.98 30.47 -24.83
N ASP A 126 -2.16 31.08 -24.92
CA ASP A 126 -3.33 30.48 -25.55
C ASP A 126 -2.99 30.11 -27.01
N PRO A 127 -3.06 28.83 -27.42
CA PRO A 127 -2.83 28.48 -28.80
C PRO A 127 -3.86 29.22 -29.66
N VAL A 128 -3.39 30.00 -30.64
CA VAL A 128 -4.26 30.63 -31.63
C VAL A 128 -4.87 29.51 -32.47
N VAL A 129 -6.00 28.97 -32.01
CA VAL A 129 -6.82 28.04 -32.78
C VAL A 129 -7.42 28.86 -33.92
N PRO A 130 -7.15 28.53 -35.19
CA PRO A 130 -7.77 29.21 -36.31
C PRO A 130 -9.29 29.11 -36.16
N PRO A 131 -10.05 30.21 -36.30
CA PRO A 131 -11.49 30.17 -36.16
C PRO A 131 -12.11 29.16 -37.11
N ASP A 132 -13.05 28.38 -36.59
CA ASP A 132 -13.79 27.36 -37.34
C ASP A 132 -14.46 27.98 -38.57
N PHE A 133 -14.64 27.17 -39.61
CA PHE A 133 -15.15 27.64 -40.89
C PHE A 133 -16.52 28.33 -40.77
N ASP A 134 -17.40 27.83 -39.89
CA ASP A 134 -18.71 28.43 -39.62
C ASP A 134 -18.62 29.83 -39.00
N ASP A 135 -17.62 30.06 -38.13
CA ASP A 135 -17.39 31.38 -37.56
C ASP A 135 -16.82 32.34 -38.60
N ARG A 136 -16.02 31.83 -39.53
CA ARG A 136 -15.56 32.61 -40.69
C ARG A 136 -16.70 32.98 -41.63
N ILE A 137 -17.67 32.09 -41.85
CA ILE A 137 -18.89 32.38 -42.61
C ILE A 137 -19.69 33.50 -41.94
N ARG A 138 -19.93 33.39 -40.63
CA ARG A 138 -20.67 34.41 -39.85
C ARG A 138 -19.95 35.75 -39.79
N ALA A 139 -18.62 35.74 -39.85
CA ALA A 139 -17.80 36.94 -39.84
C ALA A 139 -17.81 37.70 -41.18
N THR A 140 -18.24 37.07 -42.28
CA THR A 140 -18.36 37.77 -43.58
C THR A 140 -19.48 38.81 -43.53
N LYS A 141 -19.23 40.00 -44.09
CA LYS A 141 -20.16 41.14 -44.02
C LYS A 141 -20.83 41.45 -45.36
N SER A 142 -20.43 40.75 -46.42
CA SER A 142 -20.96 40.94 -47.77
C SER A 142 -21.07 39.61 -48.50
N GLU A 143 -21.98 39.56 -49.47
CA GLU A 143 -22.20 38.38 -50.31
C GLU A 143 -20.97 38.02 -51.15
N ASP A 144 -20.18 39.01 -51.56
CA ASP A 144 -18.96 38.80 -52.34
C ASP A 144 -17.84 38.18 -51.49
N GLU A 145 -17.69 38.61 -50.23
CA GLU A 145 -16.76 37.99 -49.27
C GLU A 145 -17.15 36.55 -48.92
N LEU A 146 -18.46 36.30 -48.78
CA LEU A 146 -18.98 34.95 -48.53
C LEU A 146 -18.69 34.02 -49.71
N LYS A 147 -18.95 34.49 -50.95
CA LYS A 147 -18.65 33.72 -52.16
C LYS A 147 -17.16 33.43 -52.29
N ALA A 148 -16.29 34.42 -52.10
CA ALA A 148 -14.84 34.22 -52.13
C ALA A 148 -14.36 33.24 -51.05
N LEU A 149 -14.92 33.32 -49.83
CA LEU A 149 -14.63 32.38 -48.75
C LEU A 149 -15.08 30.95 -49.12
N MET A 150 -16.26 30.79 -49.71
CA MET A 150 -16.79 29.48 -50.12
C MET A 150 -16.04 28.89 -51.32
N GLU A 151 -15.64 29.70 -52.30
CA GLU A 151 -14.77 29.29 -53.40
C GLU A 151 -13.38 28.88 -52.90
N SER A 152 -12.82 29.57 -51.90
CA SER A 152 -11.55 29.18 -51.27
C SER A 152 -11.61 27.81 -50.56
N GLN A 153 -12.80 27.38 -50.16
CA GLN A 153 -13.06 26.04 -49.61
C GLN A 153 -13.50 25.02 -50.67
N GLY A 154 -13.53 25.41 -51.96
CA GLY A 154 -13.82 24.51 -53.08
C GLY A 154 -15.30 24.46 -53.50
N PHE A 155 -16.18 25.31 -52.96
CA PHE A 155 -17.55 25.43 -53.43
C PHE A 155 -17.60 26.35 -54.65
N GLY A 156 -17.63 25.78 -55.85
CA GLY A 156 -17.77 26.52 -57.10
C GLY A 156 -19.21 26.95 -57.35
N TRP A 157 -19.46 28.26 -57.45
CA TRP A 157 -20.77 28.81 -57.80
C TRP A 157 -21.04 28.81 -59.31
N ASN A 158 -20.01 28.58 -60.12
CA ASN A 158 -20.07 28.53 -61.58
C ASN A 158 -20.16 27.09 -62.08
N ALA A 159 -21.29 26.42 -61.84
CA ALA A 159 -21.69 25.30 -62.66
C ALA A 159 -22.39 25.86 -63.92
N SER A 160 -21.61 26.12 -64.96
CA SER A 160 -22.16 26.19 -66.32
C SER A 160 -22.84 24.85 -66.63
N VAL A 161 -24.06 24.91 -67.17
CA VAL A 161 -24.63 23.84 -68.01
C VAL A 161 -23.62 23.39 -69.05
#